data_AF-A0A521LWU6-F1
#
_entry.id   AF-A0A521LWU6-F1
#
_cell.length_a   1.000
_cell.length_b   1.000
_cell.length_c   1.000
_cell.angle_alpha   90.00
_cell.angle_beta   90.00
_cell.angle_gamma   90.00
#
_symmetry.space_group_name_H-M   'P 1'
#
loop_
_entity.id
_entity.type
_entity.pdbx_description
1 polymer ?
#
loop_
_entity_poly.entity_id
_entity_poly.type
_entity_poly.pdbx_seq_one_letter_code
_entity_poly.pdbx_strand_id
1 'polypeptide(L)'
;MLSTSNGDLAARWTRLRGEQPALRIRDAATTLGVGEAELVALGVGRTATPLASDWRALLNDMPSVGRVMCLTRNEHCVHERHGRFDDVQVSGPHGVVLGPDIDLRLFLSNWRYGFAVREPLKNGERLSLQFFDASGEAVHKIYATDETDRKAFDALVARYRAETPTVLEIAPRAPDAPDRADAEIDVEGLRNAWRAMKDTHEFFGMLGKFKVGRVQALRVVGEELARDLPARALRSAIEAAGADGTPIMIFVGNRGCIQIHTGPVKRLVETHGWFNVLDPTFNLHLRDSGVVRVFSVRKPTVDGIVTSIEAFDDRDRNVLLMFGERKPGKPELEQWRALVTRIEKQAAS
;
A
#
# COMPACT_ATOMS: atom_id res chain seq x y z
N MET A 1 13.53 1.23 22.35
CA MET A 1 12.92 1.26 23.70
C MET A 1 11.68 2.12 23.65
N LEU A 2 10.65 1.81 24.45
CA LEU A 2 9.48 2.69 24.54
C LEU A 2 9.86 4.06 25.10
N SER A 3 9.14 5.09 24.67
CA SER A 3 9.14 6.39 25.36
C SER A 3 8.60 6.24 26.79
N THR A 4 9.07 7.06 27.71
CA THR A 4 8.60 7.11 29.11
C THR A 4 7.11 7.44 29.22
N SER A 5 6.52 8.08 28.20
CA SER A 5 5.09 8.43 28.12
C SER A 5 4.15 7.22 28.09
N ASN A 6 4.64 6.02 27.78
CA ASN A 6 3.84 4.79 27.66
C ASN A 6 4.34 3.67 28.59
N GLY A 7 4.76 4.02 29.82
CA GLY A 7 5.31 3.08 30.80
C GLY A 7 4.37 1.93 31.21
N ASP A 8 3.05 2.12 31.08
CA ASP A 8 2.02 1.11 31.41
C ASP A 8 1.58 0.24 30.21
N LEU A 9 2.10 0.52 29.01
CA LEU A 9 1.61 -0.06 27.76
C LEU A 9 1.70 -1.59 27.74
N ALA A 10 2.72 -2.15 28.37
CA ALA A 10 2.89 -3.60 28.51
C ALA A 10 1.72 -4.26 29.25
N ALA A 11 1.25 -3.64 30.34
CA ALA A 11 0.13 -4.14 31.13
C ALA A 11 -1.19 -4.00 30.38
N ARG A 12 -1.43 -2.84 29.75
CA ARG A 12 -2.62 -2.62 28.90
C ARG A 12 -2.70 -3.59 27.74
N TRP A 13 -1.57 -3.84 27.07
CA TRP A 13 -1.49 -4.79 25.96
C TRP A 13 -1.75 -6.22 26.42
N THR A 14 -1.16 -6.64 27.53
CA THR A 14 -1.35 -7.99 28.09
C THR A 14 -2.82 -8.24 28.42
N ARG A 15 -3.49 -7.29 29.05
CA ARG A 15 -4.93 -7.37 29.35
C ARG A 15 -5.76 -7.49 28.07
N LEU A 16 -5.55 -6.61 27.09
CA LEU A 16 -6.30 -6.63 25.83
C LEU A 16 -6.13 -7.96 25.07
N ARG A 17 -4.92 -8.54 25.06
CA ARG A 17 -4.69 -9.86 24.47
C ARG A 17 -5.41 -10.99 25.20
N GLY A 18 -5.57 -10.89 26.52
CA GLY A 18 -6.33 -11.86 27.31
C GLY A 18 -7.82 -11.81 26.99
N GLU A 19 -8.36 -10.61 26.80
CA GLU A 19 -9.77 -10.36 26.48
C GLU A 19 -10.10 -10.67 25.01
N GLN A 20 -9.19 -10.34 24.08
CA GLN A 20 -9.38 -10.50 22.65
C GLN A 20 -8.17 -11.19 21.98
N PRO A 21 -7.99 -12.51 22.15
CA PRO A 21 -6.79 -13.21 21.68
C PRO A 21 -6.60 -13.21 20.16
N ALA A 22 -7.68 -13.02 19.39
CA ALA A 22 -7.66 -12.98 17.93
C ALA A 22 -7.42 -11.57 17.34
N LEU A 23 -7.37 -10.53 18.19
CA LEU A 23 -7.22 -9.15 17.76
C LEU A 23 -5.86 -8.95 17.09
N ARG A 24 -5.87 -8.38 15.88
CA ARG A 24 -4.63 -8.07 15.16
C ARG A 24 -3.94 -6.88 15.83
N ILE A 25 -2.62 -6.86 15.77
CA ILE A 25 -1.80 -5.83 16.42
C ILE A 25 -2.16 -4.40 15.96
N ARG A 26 -2.64 -4.22 14.72
CA ARG A 26 -3.16 -2.94 14.22
C ARG A 26 -4.35 -2.46 15.05
N ASP A 27 -5.38 -3.29 15.13
CA ASP A 27 -6.64 -2.96 15.79
C ASP A 27 -6.43 -2.80 17.31
N ALA A 28 -5.50 -3.57 17.86
CA ALA A 28 -5.03 -3.39 19.22
C ALA A 28 -4.35 -2.03 19.45
N ALA A 29 -3.48 -1.60 18.54
CA ALA A 29 -2.81 -0.31 18.63
C ALA A 29 -3.83 0.84 18.61
N THR A 30 -4.80 0.78 17.70
CA THR A 30 -5.93 1.71 17.65
C THR A 30 -6.74 1.71 18.96
N THR A 31 -7.10 0.53 19.47
CA THR A 31 -7.86 0.39 20.73
C THR A 31 -7.10 0.99 21.92
N LEU A 32 -5.77 0.88 21.91
CA LEU A 32 -4.89 1.36 22.98
C LEU A 32 -4.45 2.81 22.79
N GLY A 33 -4.79 3.45 21.67
CA GLY A 33 -4.40 4.82 21.33
C GLY A 33 -2.89 5.00 21.11
N VAL A 34 -2.21 3.99 20.59
CA VAL A 34 -0.74 3.99 20.37
C VAL A 34 -0.37 3.62 18.93
N GLY A 35 0.88 3.86 18.55
CA GLY A 35 1.43 3.36 17.29
C GLY A 35 1.67 1.84 17.31
N GLU A 36 1.53 1.19 16.16
CA GLU A 36 1.81 -0.25 16.02
C GLU A 36 3.28 -0.58 16.34
N ALA A 37 4.19 0.33 15.98
CA ALA A 37 5.61 0.23 16.31
C ALA A 37 5.84 0.12 17.83
N GLU A 38 5.04 0.79 18.65
CA GLU A 38 5.16 0.75 20.11
C GLU A 38 4.78 -0.63 20.65
N LEU A 39 3.73 -1.24 20.11
CA LEU A 39 3.36 -2.62 20.48
C LEU A 39 4.41 -3.64 20.06
N VAL A 40 5.05 -3.46 18.89
CA VAL A 40 6.18 -4.30 18.48
C VAL A 40 7.39 -4.09 19.39
N ALA A 41 7.65 -2.84 19.79
CA ALA A 41 8.78 -2.50 20.66
C ALA A 41 8.70 -3.15 22.05
N LEU A 42 7.50 -3.50 22.55
CA LEU A 42 7.33 -4.31 23.76
C LEU A 42 7.99 -5.69 23.67
N GLY A 43 8.17 -6.21 22.46
CA GLY A 43 8.83 -7.49 22.21
C GLY A 43 10.36 -7.40 22.20
N VAL A 44 10.96 -6.21 22.31
CA VAL A 44 12.42 -6.05 22.20
C VAL A 44 13.14 -6.83 23.30
N GLY A 45 14.11 -7.66 22.90
CA GLY A 45 14.83 -8.57 23.79
C GLY A 45 14.14 -9.93 24.02
N ARG A 46 12.97 -10.15 23.43
CA ARG A 46 12.24 -11.42 23.50
C ARG A 46 11.84 -11.94 22.12
N THR A 47 11.03 -11.16 21.40
CA THR A 47 10.40 -11.52 20.12
C THR A 47 10.65 -10.48 19.03
N ALA A 48 11.32 -9.37 19.34
CA ALA A 48 11.69 -8.34 18.39
C ALA A 48 13.16 -7.93 18.53
N THR A 49 13.80 -7.71 17.38
CA THR A 49 15.16 -7.21 17.26
C THR A 49 15.10 -5.90 16.48
N PRO A 50 15.45 -4.75 17.09
CA PRO A 50 15.52 -3.47 16.38
C PRO A 50 16.54 -3.55 15.24
N LEU A 51 16.20 -2.96 14.10
CA LEU A 51 17.06 -2.87 12.93
C LEU A 51 17.68 -1.46 12.83
N ALA A 52 18.92 -1.40 12.37
CA ALA A 52 19.59 -0.16 12.03
C ALA A 52 18.90 0.50 10.83
N SER A 53 18.83 1.83 10.82
CA SER A 53 18.08 2.60 9.81
C SER A 53 18.75 2.70 8.43
N ASP A 54 19.60 1.74 8.08
CA ASP A 54 20.15 1.62 6.73
C ASP A 54 19.23 0.78 5.84
N TRP A 55 18.03 1.32 5.61
CA TRP A 55 16.99 0.64 4.82
C TRP A 55 17.44 0.37 3.40
N ARG A 56 18.29 1.24 2.85
CA ARG A 56 18.81 1.10 1.48
C ARG A 56 19.66 -0.16 1.36
N ALA A 57 20.65 -0.32 2.22
CA ALA A 57 21.50 -1.50 2.20
C ALA A 57 20.69 -2.78 2.49
N LEU A 58 19.82 -2.75 3.49
CA LEU A 58 18.95 -3.90 3.82
C LEU A 58 18.11 -4.35 2.62
N LEU A 59 17.43 -3.42 1.95
CA LEU A 59 16.59 -3.73 0.81
C LEU A 59 17.41 -4.26 -0.37
N ASN A 60 18.59 -3.69 -0.64
CA ASN A 60 19.47 -4.19 -1.71
C ASN A 60 20.02 -5.61 -1.41
N ASP A 61 20.05 -6.05 -0.14
CA ASP A 61 20.42 -7.42 0.23
C ASP A 61 19.25 -8.42 0.19
N MET A 62 18.00 -7.96 0.05
CA MET A 62 16.81 -8.83 0.02
C MET A 62 16.79 -9.91 -1.07
N PRO A 63 17.40 -9.75 -2.26
CA PRO A 63 17.47 -10.84 -3.23
C PRO A 63 18.08 -12.14 -2.67
N SER A 64 18.93 -12.03 -1.63
CA SER A 64 19.59 -13.19 -1.01
C SER A 64 18.66 -14.10 -0.19
N VAL A 65 17.50 -13.61 0.28
CA VAL A 65 16.64 -14.39 1.21
C VAL A 65 15.63 -15.28 0.50
N GLY A 66 15.61 -15.30 -0.82
CA GLY A 66 14.69 -16.13 -1.60
C GLY A 66 13.25 -15.60 -1.62
N ARG A 67 12.26 -16.51 -1.61
CA ARG A 67 10.85 -16.13 -1.75
C ARG A 67 10.27 -15.72 -0.40
N VAL A 68 9.54 -14.62 -0.37
CA VAL A 68 8.92 -14.02 0.81
C VAL A 68 7.48 -13.59 0.50
N MET A 69 6.74 -13.15 1.51
CA MET A 69 5.46 -12.46 1.35
C MET A 69 5.58 -11.00 1.79
N CYS A 70 5.31 -10.07 0.87
CA CYS A 70 5.27 -8.64 1.13
C CYS A 70 3.84 -8.21 1.47
N LEU A 71 3.69 -7.42 2.53
CA LEU A 71 2.42 -6.84 2.96
C LEU A 71 2.54 -5.32 3.03
N THR A 72 1.69 -4.65 2.25
CA THR A 72 1.49 -3.20 2.30
C THR A 72 0.01 -2.91 2.47
N ARG A 73 -0.34 -1.87 3.23
CA ARG A 73 -1.73 -1.53 3.51
C ARG A 73 -1.93 -0.05 3.76
N ASN A 74 -3.18 0.36 3.65
CA ASN A 74 -3.73 1.59 4.21
C ASN A 74 -4.86 1.24 5.19
N GLU A 75 -5.80 2.16 5.41
CA GLU A 75 -6.93 1.96 6.34
C GLU A 75 -7.93 0.93 5.83
N HIS A 76 -8.19 0.93 4.52
CA HIS A 76 -9.31 0.18 3.93
C HIS A 76 -8.87 -0.98 3.05
N CYS A 77 -7.58 -1.11 2.77
CA CYS A 77 -7.07 -2.14 1.88
C CYS A 77 -5.74 -2.73 2.39
N VAL A 78 -5.67 -4.07 2.44
CA VAL A 78 -4.44 -4.85 2.70
C VAL A 78 -4.06 -5.61 1.44
N HIS A 79 -2.80 -5.49 1.04
CA HIS A 79 -2.24 -6.11 -0.15
C HIS A 79 -1.07 -7.01 0.22
N GLU A 80 -1.23 -8.31 0.00
CA GLU A 80 -0.22 -9.34 0.28
C GLU A 80 0.23 -10.00 -1.03
N ARG A 81 1.53 -10.00 -1.31
CA ARG A 81 2.09 -10.60 -2.54
C ARG A 81 3.30 -11.45 -2.22
N HIS A 82 3.28 -12.70 -2.70
CA HIS A 82 4.38 -13.64 -2.57
C HIS A 82 5.31 -13.53 -3.77
N GLY A 83 6.62 -13.52 -3.53
CA GLY A 83 7.59 -13.28 -4.60
C GLY A 83 9.03 -13.23 -4.13
N ARG A 84 9.95 -12.97 -5.07
CA ARG A 84 11.36 -12.68 -4.81
C ARG A 84 11.61 -11.19 -5.05
N PHE A 85 12.61 -10.66 -4.37
CA PHE A 85 13.17 -9.35 -4.69
C PHE A 85 14.17 -9.56 -5.84
N ASP A 86 13.83 -9.13 -7.05
CA ASP A 86 14.65 -9.33 -8.24
C ASP A 86 15.48 -8.07 -8.58
N ASP A 87 14.92 -7.11 -9.31
CA ASP A 87 15.60 -5.86 -9.68
C ASP A 87 15.35 -4.78 -8.61
N VAL A 88 16.20 -4.81 -7.57
CA VAL A 88 16.16 -3.85 -6.46
C VAL A 88 17.05 -2.65 -6.76
N GLN A 89 16.43 -1.48 -6.87
CA GLN A 89 17.10 -0.22 -7.17
C GLN A 89 16.80 0.80 -6.08
N VAL A 90 17.62 0.78 -5.03
CA VAL A 90 17.42 1.63 -3.84
C VAL A 90 18.70 2.41 -3.56
N SER A 91 18.86 3.56 -4.23
CA SER A 91 20.06 4.40 -4.13
C SER A 91 19.85 5.70 -3.35
N GLY A 92 18.60 6.19 -3.25
CA GLY A 92 18.28 7.50 -2.66
C GLY A 92 17.09 7.47 -1.69
N PRO A 93 16.41 8.61 -1.49
CA PRO A 93 15.18 8.68 -0.68
C PRO A 93 14.00 7.97 -1.36
N HIS A 94 14.12 7.71 -2.65
CA HIS A 94 13.19 6.91 -3.43
C HIS A 94 13.87 5.62 -3.87
N GLY A 95 13.14 4.52 -3.80
CA GLY A 95 13.59 3.21 -4.25
C GLY A 95 12.50 2.51 -5.03
N VAL A 96 12.90 1.54 -5.84
CA VAL A 96 11.97 0.73 -6.64
C VAL A 96 12.45 -0.71 -6.61
N VAL A 97 11.50 -1.63 -6.54
CA VAL A 97 11.73 -3.07 -6.77
C VAL A 97 10.89 -3.44 -7.97
N LEU A 98 11.52 -3.95 -9.03
CA LEU A 98 10.84 -4.42 -10.23
C LEU A 98 10.98 -5.93 -10.31
N GLY A 99 9.85 -6.62 -10.27
CA GLY A 99 9.79 -8.08 -10.39
C GLY A 99 8.45 -8.51 -10.96
N PRO A 100 8.36 -9.73 -11.51
CA PRO A 100 7.08 -10.29 -11.97
C PRO A 100 6.11 -10.57 -10.81
N ASP A 101 6.64 -10.72 -9.59
CA ASP A 101 5.86 -10.90 -8.38
C ASP A 101 5.94 -9.67 -7.45
N ILE A 102 7.14 -9.34 -6.91
CA ILE A 102 7.30 -8.19 -6.02
C ILE A 102 7.59 -6.95 -6.85
N ASP A 103 6.59 -6.08 -6.94
CA ASP A 103 6.68 -4.75 -7.57
C ASP A 103 6.34 -3.67 -6.54
N LEU A 104 7.32 -2.82 -6.23
CA LEU A 104 7.26 -1.82 -5.16
C LEU A 104 7.72 -0.45 -5.63
N ARG A 105 7.08 0.60 -5.12
CA ARG A 105 7.62 1.97 -5.07
C ARG A 105 7.83 2.35 -3.62
N LEU A 106 9.05 2.77 -3.28
CA LEU A 106 9.50 2.98 -1.90
C LEU A 106 9.84 4.46 -1.69
N PHE A 107 9.32 5.03 -0.61
CA PHE A 107 9.54 6.42 -0.20
C PHE A 107 10.23 6.42 1.17
N LEU A 108 11.54 6.16 1.17
CA LEU A 108 12.32 5.90 2.38
C LEU A 108 12.42 7.09 3.33
N SER A 109 12.18 8.31 2.85
CA SER A 109 12.06 9.49 3.72
C SER A 109 10.93 9.36 4.76
N ASN A 110 9.95 8.49 4.52
CA ASN A 110 8.86 8.22 5.45
C ASN A 110 9.12 7.02 6.37
N TRP A 111 10.28 6.35 6.26
CA TRP A 111 10.61 5.16 7.06
C TRP A 111 11.45 5.58 8.26
N ARG A 112 10.99 5.25 9.48
CA ARG A 112 11.65 5.67 10.72
C ARG A 112 12.13 4.52 11.59
N TYR A 113 11.31 3.50 11.77
CA TYR A 113 11.61 2.36 12.65
C TYR A 113 11.54 1.04 11.90
N GLY A 114 12.37 0.08 12.28
CA GLY A 114 12.42 -1.25 11.69
C GLY A 114 12.67 -2.31 12.75
N PHE A 115 11.98 -3.44 12.65
CA PHE A 115 12.14 -4.57 13.57
C PHE A 115 12.15 -5.88 12.79
N ALA A 116 13.08 -6.77 13.12
CA ALA A 116 12.93 -8.19 12.83
C ALA A 116 12.11 -8.81 13.97
N VAL A 117 10.95 -9.39 13.64
CA VAL A 117 9.99 -9.95 14.59
C VAL A 117 9.92 -11.46 14.41
N ARG A 118 9.98 -12.16 15.54
CA ARG A 118 9.87 -13.61 15.67
C ARG A 118 8.70 -13.92 16.59
N GLU A 119 7.56 -14.18 16.00
CA GLU A 119 6.31 -14.43 16.72
C GLU A 119 6.08 -15.94 16.87
N PRO A 120 5.98 -16.47 18.09
CA PRO A 120 5.67 -17.88 18.31
C PRO A 120 4.22 -18.17 17.89
N LEU A 121 4.02 -19.21 17.09
CA LEU A 121 2.71 -19.74 16.71
C LEU A 121 2.49 -21.08 17.42
N LYS A 122 1.25 -21.60 17.38
CA LYS A 122 0.96 -22.96 17.88
C LYS A 122 1.85 -24.02 17.21
N ASN A 123 2.07 -23.85 15.90
CA ASN A 123 2.88 -24.74 15.07
C ASN A 123 4.00 -23.92 14.44
N GLY A 124 5.14 -23.82 15.13
CA GLY A 124 6.33 -23.12 14.65
C GLY A 124 6.34 -21.64 15.01
N GLU A 125 6.98 -20.84 14.17
CA GLU A 125 7.16 -19.40 14.38
C GLU A 125 6.90 -18.65 13.07
N ARG A 126 6.55 -17.37 13.21
CA ARG A 126 6.45 -16.44 12.10
C ARG A 126 7.60 -15.45 12.18
N LEU A 127 8.39 -15.39 11.12
CA LEU A 127 9.43 -14.38 10.98
C LEU A 127 8.97 -13.26 10.07
N SER A 128 9.33 -12.04 10.44
CA SER A 128 9.08 -10.88 9.58
C SER A 128 10.07 -9.75 9.82
N LEU A 129 10.26 -8.93 8.80
CA LEU A 129 10.81 -7.59 8.89
C LEU A 129 9.62 -6.62 8.84
N GLN A 130 9.50 -5.72 9.80
CA GLN A 130 8.38 -4.77 9.89
C GLN A 130 8.91 -3.35 10.00
N PHE A 131 8.43 -2.48 9.11
CA PHE A 131 8.88 -1.10 8.98
C PHE A 131 7.74 -0.13 9.26
N PHE A 132 8.07 0.96 9.94
CA PHE A 132 7.12 1.93 10.46
C PHE A 132 7.58 3.36 10.20
N ASP A 133 6.64 4.28 10.11
CA ASP A 133 6.93 5.71 10.01
C ASP A 133 7.14 6.38 11.37
N ALA A 134 7.38 7.69 11.36
CA ALA A 134 7.61 8.48 12.58
C ALA A 134 6.39 8.55 13.53
N SER A 135 5.19 8.27 13.02
CA SER A 135 3.97 8.11 13.84
C SER A 135 3.77 6.69 14.38
N GLY A 136 4.68 5.77 14.05
CA GLY A 136 4.57 4.37 14.45
C GLY A 136 3.53 3.57 13.66
N GLU A 137 3.03 4.12 12.55
CA GLU A 137 2.12 3.41 11.63
C GLU A 137 2.93 2.48 10.73
N ALA A 138 2.42 1.27 10.45
CA ALA A 138 3.10 0.33 9.57
C ALA A 138 3.18 0.85 8.13
N VAL A 139 4.39 0.85 7.60
CA VAL A 139 4.70 1.21 6.21
C VAL A 139 4.74 -0.03 5.33
N HIS A 140 5.53 -1.03 5.71
CA HIS A 140 5.74 -2.23 4.92
C HIS A 140 6.15 -3.39 5.82
N LYS A 141 5.76 -4.61 5.45
CA LYS A 141 6.19 -5.82 6.15
C LYS A 141 6.60 -6.90 5.16
N ILE A 142 7.64 -7.65 5.51
CA ILE A 142 8.15 -8.77 4.73
C ILE A 142 8.14 -9.99 5.63
N TYR A 143 7.37 -11.01 5.27
CA TYR A 143 7.23 -12.26 6.02
C TYR A 143 8.02 -13.37 5.35
N ALA A 144 8.75 -14.14 6.15
CA ALA A 144 9.33 -15.39 5.67
C ALA A 144 8.21 -16.40 5.36
N THR A 145 8.43 -17.20 4.34
CA THR A 145 7.59 -18.33 3.92
C THR A 145 8.41 -19.62 4.02
N ASP A 146 7.79 -20.75 3.71
CA ASP A 146 8.48 -22.05 3.65
C ASP A 146 9.58 -22.08 2.56
N GLU A 147 9.54 -21.17 1.59
CA GLU A 147 10.50 -21.03 0.49
C GLU A 147 11.57 -19.95 0.75
N THR A 148 11.54 -19.28 1.91
CA THR A 148 12.58 -18.33 2.29
C THR A 148 13.85 -19.07 2.65
N ASP A 149 15.02 -18.62 2.15
CA ASP A 149 16.30 -19.09 2.66
C ASP A 149 16.47 -18.58 4.09
N ARG A 150 16.20 -19.49 5.02
CA ARG A 150 16.20 -19.18 6.44
C ARG A 150 17.58 -18.75 6.97
N LYS A 151 18.66 -19.33 6.44
CA LYS A 151 20.02 -18.98 6.86
C LYS A 151 20.38 -17.58 6.37
N ALA A 152 20.04 -17.27 5.12
CA ALA A 152 20.22 -15.93 4.57
C ALA A 152 19.38 -14.89 5.31
N PHE A 153 18.13 -15.21 5.65
CA PHE A 153 17.26 -14.32 6.42
C PHE A 153 17.83 -14.04 7.82
N ASP A 154 18.27 -15.06 8.55
CA ASP A 154 18.87 -14.89 9.88
C ASP A 154 20.19 -14.10 9.80
N ALA A 155 21.01 -14.32 8.75
CA ALA A 155 22.23 -13.55 8.50
C ALA A 155 21.94 -12.07 8.16
N LEU A 156 20.91 -11.80 7.37
CA LEU A 156 20.43 -10.46 7.07
C LEU A 156 20.03 -9.72 8.35
N VAL A 157 19.23 -10.36 9.21
CA VAL A 157 18.81 -9.80 10.51
C VAL A 157 20.02 -9.52 11.40
N ALA A 158 20.99 -10.43 11.46
CA ALA A 158 22.21 -10.24 12.24
C ALA A 158 23.04 -9.05 11.73
N ARG A 159 23.18 -8.89 10.41
CA ARG A 159 23.90 -7.79 9.76
C ARG A 159 23.26 -6.44 10.04
N TYR A 160 21.94 -6.35 9.96
CA TYR A 160 21.21 -5.09 10.08
C TYR A 160 20.62 -4.85 11.47
N ARG A 161 20.97 -5.65 12.47
CA ARG A 161 20.58 -5.40 13.86
C ARG A 161 21.15 -4.06 14.34
N ALA A 162 20.33 -3.25 14.99
CA ALA A 162 20.82 -2.04 15.65
C ALA A 162 21.68 -2.41 16.88
N GLU A 163 22.89 -1.86 16.97
CA GLU A 163 23.79 -2.06 18.11
C GLU A 163 23.19 -1.52 19.41
N THR A 164 22.63 -0.31 19.34
CA THR A 164 21.96 0.35 20.48
C THR A 164 20.50 0.61 20.13
N PRO A 165 19.54 0.05 20.88
CA PRO A 165 18.12 0.33 20.67
C PRO A 165 17.79 1.81 20.91
N THR A 166 17.38 2.53 19.87
CA THR A 166 16.88 3.91 19.99
C THR A 166 15.53 3.95 20.72
N VAL A 167 15.27 5.05 21.42
CA VAL A 167 13.95 5.33 22.00
C VAL A 167 12.96 5.65 20.88
N LEU A 168 11.75 5.10 20.94
CA LEU A 168 10.69 5.38 19.98
C LEU A 168 10.05 6.72 20.33
N GLU A 169 10.49 7.76 19.64
CA GLU A 169 9.90 9.09 19.67
C GLU A 169 8.72 9.18 18.70
N ILE A 170 7.57 8.64 19.13
CA ILE A 170 6.36 8.70 18.31
C ILE A 170 5.87 10.13 18.21
N ALA A 171 5.83 10.64 16.97
CA ALA A 171 5.27 11.94 16.65
C ALA A 171 3.88 11.76 16.03
N PRO A 172 2.83 12.45 16.52
CA PRO A 172 1.53 12.43 15.87
C PRO A 172 1.66 12.83 14.40
N ARG A 173 0.91 12.15 13.54
CA ARG A 173 0.83 12.53 12.13
C ARG A 173 0.20 13.92 12.01
N ALA A 174 0.85 14.81 11.26
CA ALA A 174 0.25 16.08 10.88
C ALA A 174 -1.02 15.83 10.04
N PRO A 175 -2.10 16.59 10.25
CA PRO A 175 -3.30 16.47 9.42
C PRO A 175 -2.96 16.82 7.96
N ASP A 176 -3.68 16.20 7.02
CA ASP A 176 -3.56 16.54 5.61
C ASP A 176 -4.04 17.99 5.41
N ALA A 177 -3.33 18.76 4.58
CA ALA A 177 -3.72 20.13 4.30
C ALA A 177 -5.06 20.15 3.56
N PRO A 178 -6.02 21.01 3.95
CA PRO A 178 -7.29 21.09 3.24
C PRO A 178 -7.07 21.61 1.82
N ASP A 179 -7.85 21.09 0.89
CA ASP A 179 -7.92 21.63 -0.46
C ASP A 179 -8.40 23.09 -0.42
N ARG A 180 -7.90 23.91 -1.34
CA ARG A 180 -8.40 25.27 -1.57
C ARG A 180 -9.79 25.23 -2.20
N ALA A 181 -10.49 26.35 -2.28
CA ALA A 181 -11.81 26.37 -2.92
C ALA A 181 -11.70 26.00 -4.42
N ASP A 182 -12.63 25.19 -4.93
CA ASP A 182 -12.66 24.76 -6.34
C ASP A 182 -12.68 25.96 -7.30
N ALA A 183 -13.33 27.06 -6.90
CA ALA A 183 -13.41 28.30 -7.68
C ALA A 183 -12.05 29.01 -7.86
N GLU A 184 -11.03 28.68 -7.06
CA GLU A 184 -9.68 29.23 -7.18
C GLU A 184 -8.80 28.41 -8.14
N ILE A 185 -9.27 27.24 -8.59
CA ILE A 185 -8.52 26.39 -9.52
C ILE A 185 -8.59 26.98 -10.94
N ASP A 186 -7.44 27.14 -11.58
CA ASP A 186 -7.37 27.33 -13.03
C ASP A 186 -7.70 26.00 -13.73
N VAL A 187 -9.00 25.71 -13.86
CA VAL A 187 -9.50 24.43 -14.39
C VAL A 187 -9.11 24.24 -15.85
N GLU A 188 -9.15 25.28 -16.67
CA GLU A 188 -8.74 25.19 -18.08
C GLU A 188 -7.23 24.95 -18.22
N GLY A 189 -6.41 25.65 -17.43
CA GLY A 189 -4.98 25.37 -17.36
C GLY A 189 -4.69 23.94 -16.91
N LEU A 190 -5.40 23.45 -15.90
CA LEU A 190 -5.27 22.07 -15.40
C LEU A 190 -5.64 21.06 -16.50
N ARG A 191 -6.77 21.25 -17.19
CA ARG A 191 -7.19 20.41 -18.33
C ARG A 191 -6.15 20.38 -19.44
N ASN A 192 -5.61 21.55 -19.82
CA ASN A 192 -4.60 21.64 -20.86
C ASN A 192 -3.30 20.95 -20.46
N ALA A 193 -2.85 21.12 -19.22
CA ALA A 193 -1.67 20.42 -18.71
C ALA A 193 -1.89 18.90 -18.65
N TRP A 194 -3.09 18.47 -18.26
CA TRP A 194 -3.45 17.05 -18.20
C TRP A 194 -3.45 16.42 -19.59
N ARG A 195 -4.05 17.09 -20.58
CA ARG A 195 -4.06 16.62 -21.99
C ARG A 195 -2.65 16.56 -22.59
N ALA A 196 -1.74 17.39 -22.10
CA ALA A 196 -0.35 17.45 -22.56
C ALA A 196 0.59 16.43 -21.89
N MET A 197 0.12 15.65 -20.92
CA MET A 197 0.94 14.64 -20.25
C MET A 197 1.46 13.59 -21.23
N LYS A 198 2.69 13.14 -21.00
CA LYS A 198 3.36 12.11 -21.80
C LYS A 198 3.62 10.83 -21.03
N ASP A 199 3.50 10.89 -19.71
CA ASP A 199 3.69 9.75 -18.82
C ASP A 199 2.80 9.88 -17.58
N THR A 200 2.28 8.77 -17.06
CA THR A 200 1.39 8.77 -15.89
C THR A 200 2.05 9.31 -14.62
N HIS A 201 3.38 9.26 -14.51
CA HIS A 201 4.15 9.78 -13.38
C HIS A 201 4.24 11.32 -13.38
N GLU A 202 3.97 11.99 -14.50
CA GLU A 202 3.87 13.45 -14.57
C GLU A 202 2.66 13.99 -13.78
N PHE A 203 1.64 13.14 -13.56
CA PHE A 203 0.39 13.51 -12.92
C PHE A 203 0.59 14.17 -11.55
N PHE A 204 1.47 13.61 -10.71
CA PHE A 204 1.72 14.18 -9.38
C PHE A 204 2.37 15.57 -9.45
N GLY A 205 3.35 15.75 -10.34
CA GLY A 205 4.00 17.05 -10.55
C GLY A 205 3.02 18.10 -11.09
N MET A 206 2.12 17.69 -11.99
CA MET A 206 1.05 18.54 -12.50
C MET A 206 0.11 19.00 -11.37
N LEU A 207 -0.39 18.09 -10.52
CA LEU A 207 -1.24 18.45 -9.39
C LEU A 207 -0.54 19.47 -8.47
N GLY A 208 0.75 19.27 -8.19
CA GLY A 208 1.57 20.20 -7.41
C GLY A 208 1.67 21.59 -8.05
N LYS A 209 1.85 21.68 -9.37
CA LYS A 209 1.89 22.95 -10.11
C LYS A 209 0.60 23.75 -9.98
N PHE A 210 -0.55 23.08 -10.01
CA PHE A 210 -1.87 23.71 -9.85
C PHE A 210 -2.32 23.81 -8.39
N LYS A 211 -1.51 23.33 -7.43
CA LYS A 211 -1.83 23.30 -5.99
C LYS A 211 -3.24 22.77 -5.75
N VAL A 212 -3.54 21.61 -6.35
CA VAL A 212 -4.86 20.98 -6.34
C VAL A 212 -4.72 19.58 -5.77
N GLY A 213 -5.62 19.20 -4.86
CA GLY A 213 -5.70 17.84 -4.36
C GLY A 213 -6.06 16.86 -5.47
N ARG A 214 -5.72 15.57 -5.29
CA ARG A 214 -6.02 14.55 -6.30
C ARG A 214 -7.52 14.46 -6.55
N VAL A 215 -8.31 14.20 -5.51
CA VAL A 215 -9.78 14.08 -5.64
C VAL A 215 -10.38 15.39 -6.14
N GLN A 216 -9.93 16.54 -5.64
CA GLN A 216 -10.35 17.84 -6.16
C GLN A 216 -10.14 17.96 -7.67
N ALA A 217 -8.95 17.61 -8.18
CA ALA A 217 -8.68 17.62 -9.61
C ALA A 217 -9.63 16.67 -10.38
N LEU A 218 -9.88 15.46 -9.85
CA LEU A 218 -10.81 14.51 -10.48
C LEU A 218 -12.24 15.07 -10.57
N ARG A 219 -12.71 15.80 -9.56
CA ARG A 219 -14.05 16.41 -9.54
C ARG A 219 -14.19 17.53 -10.57
N VAL A 220 -13.17 18.39 -10.73
CA VAL A 220 -13.29 19.63 -11.53
C VAL A 220 -12.86 19.49 -12.98
N VAL A 221 -12.03 18.50 -13.31
CA VAL A 221 -11.42 18.39 -14.65
C VAL A 221 -12.41 17.98 -15.75
N GLY A 222 -13.55 17.39 -15.39
CA GLY A 222 -14.64 17.01 -16.30
C GLY A 222 -14.53 15.60 -16.86
N GLU A 223 -15.68 15.06 -17.31
CA GLU A 223 -15.87 13.63 -17.62
C GLU A 223 -14.97 13.05 -18.71
N GLU A 224 -14.46 13.88 -19.61
CA GLU A 224 -13.48 13.46 -20.63
C GLU A 224 -12.22 12.88 -19.99
N LEU A 225 -11.77 13.47 -18.88
CA LEU A 225 -10.51 13.13 -18.20
C LEU A 225 -10.75 12.37 -16.90
N ALA A 226 -11.82 12.68 -16.17
CA ALA A 226 -12.23 11.95 -14.98
C ALA A 226 -13.75 11.95 -14.83
N ARG A 227 -14.33 10.76 -14.72
CA ARG A 227 -15.77 10.56 -14.50
C ARG A 227 -16.00 9.95 -13.13
N ASP A 228 -16.91 10.54 -12.36
CA ASP A 228 -17.35 10.02 -11.07
C ASP A 228 -18.17 8.74 -11.27
N LEU A 229 -17.99 7.79 -10.37
CA LEU A 229 -18.61 6.47 -10.40
C LEU A 229 -19.19 6.14 -9.03
N PRO A 230 -20.28 5.35 -8.96
CA PRO A 230 -20.79 4.82 -7.70
C PRO A 230 -19.70 4.05 -6.95
N ALA A 231 -19.70 4.11 -5.61
CA ALA A 231 -18.70 3.41 -4.78
C ALA A 231 -18.57 1.90 -5.11
N ARG A 232 -19.68 1.26 -5.49
CA ARG A 232 -19.71 -0.16 -5.90
C ARG A 232 -18.91 -0.46 -7.18
N ALA A 233 -18.62 0.55 -8.01
CA ALA A 233 -17.94 0.39 -9.29
C ALA A 233 -16.55 -0.22 -9.16
N LEU A 234 -15.80 0.09 -8.08
CA LEU A 234 -14.50 -0.54 -7.82
C LEU A 234 -14.64 -2.06 -7.71
N ARG A 235 -15.54 -2.52 -6.85
CA ARG A 235 -15.76 -3.94 -6.62
C ARG A 235 -16.31 -4.63 -7.86
N SER A 236 -17.22 -3.96 -8.59
CA SER A 236 -17.77 -4.47 -9.84
C SER A 236 -16.68 -4.65 -10.91
N ALA A 237 -15.69 -3.76 -10.96
CA ALA A 237 -14.57 -3.88 -11.88
C ALA A 237 -13.65 -5.07 -11.52
N ILE A 238 -13.38 -5.30 -10.23
CA ILE A 238 -12.59 -6.47 -9.79
C ILE A 238 -13.34 -7.78 -10.09
N GLU A 239 -14.64 -7.82 -9.82
CA GLU A 239 -15.50 -8.97 -10.13
C GLU A 239 -15.55 -9.24 -11.64
N ALA A 240 -15.72 -8.21 -12.46
CA ALA A 240 -15.70 -8.33 -13.92
C ALA A 240 -14.34 -8.80 -14.44
N ALA A 241 -13.23 -8.27 -13.90
CA ALA A 241 -11.90 -8.68 -14.31
C ALA A 241 -11.63 -10.15 -13.95
N GLY A 242 -12.09 -10.60 -12.78
CA GLY A 242 -11.98 -12.00 -12.38
C GLY A 242 -12.85 -12.94 -13.22
N ALA A 243 -14.06 -12.52 -13.58
CA ALA A 243 -14.95 -13.28 -14.45
C ALA A 243 -14.42 -13.41 -15.89
N ASP A 244 -13.92 -12.30 -16.46
CA ASP A 244 -13.40 -12.24 -17.82
C ASP A 244 -11.95 -12.78 -17.92
N GLY A 245 -11.29 -13.06 -16.79
CA GLY A 245 -9.87 -13.42 -16.74
C GLY A 245 -8.94 -12.31 -17.19
N THR A 246 -9.40 -11.06 -17.20
CA THR A 246 -8.63 -9.89 -17.65
C THR A 246 -7.47 -9.65 -16.69
N PRO A 247 -6.22 -9.64 -17.16
CA PRO A 247 -5.09 -9.32 -16.29
C PRO A 247 -5.10 -7.82 -15.95
N ILE A 248 -4.96 -7.54 -14.66
CA ILE A 248 -5.09 -6.20 -14.09
C ILE A 248 -3.85 -5.86 -13.27
N MET A 249 -3.68 -4.57 -12.99
CA MET A 249 -2.75 -4.10 -11.98
C MET A 249 -3.52 -3.48 -10.82
N ILE A 250 -3.16 -3.85 -9.60
CA ILE A 250 -3.75 -3.31 -8.37
C ILE A 250 -2.66 -2.64 -7.56
N PHE A 251 -2.81 -1.34 -7.33
CA PHE A 251 -1.88 -0.51 -6.57
C PHE A 251 -2.50 -0.19 -5.22
N VAL A 252 -1.86 -0.65 -4.14
CA VAL A 252 -2.24 -0.33 -2.76
C VAL A 252 -1.01 0.23 -2.07
N GLY A 253 -1.18 1.36 -1.38
CA GLY A 253 -0.07 2.01 -0.73
C GLY A 253 -0.45 2.88 0.44
N ASN A 254 0.60 3.33 1.12
CA ASN A 254 0.60 4.35 2.14
C ASN A 254 1.73 5.35 1.84
N ARG A 255 2.01 6.26 2.77
CA ARG A 255 3.02 7.33 2.58
C ARG A 255 4.44 6.80 2.28
N GLY A 256 4.79 5.59 2.73
CA GLY A 256 6.15 5.06 2.63
C GLY A 256 6.32 3.95 1.59
N CYS A 257 5.23 3.33 1.12
CA CYS A 257 5.29 2.20 0.19
C CYS A 257 4.03 2.11 -0.67
N ILE A 258 4.20 1.86 -1.96
CA ILE A 258 3.15 1.37 -2.86
C ILE A 258 3.55 -0.03 -3.31
N GLN A 259 2.64 -0.97 -3.19
CA GLN A 259 2.80 -2.35 -3.65
C GLN A 259 1.81 -2.64 -4.76
N ILE A 260 2.31 -3.35 -5.77
CA ILE A 260 1.62 -3.54 -7.03
C ILE A 260 1.48 -5.05 -7.28
N HIS A 261 0.25 -5.50 -7.49
CA HIS A 261 -0.02 -6.79 -8.12
C HIS A 261 -0.21 -6.57 -9.61
N THR A 262 0.32 -7.47 -10.43
CA THR A 262 0.04 -7.55 -11.87
C THR A 262 -0.36 -8.98 -12.22
N GLY A 263 -1.49 -9.12 -12.91
CA GLY A 263 -2.00 -10.40 -13.40
C GLY A 263 -3.50 -10.57 -13.14
N PRO A 264 -4.06 -11.75 -13.44
CA PRO A 264 -5.47 -12.04 -13.19
C PRO A 264 -5.76 -12.13 -11.68
N VAL A 265 -7.03 -12.01 -11.33
CA VAL A 265 -7.57 -12.34 -10.00
C VAL A 265 -8.62 -13.43 -10.17
N LYS A 266 -8.66 -14.44 -9.29
CA LYS A 266 -9.53 -15.62 -9.52
C LYS A 266 -10.49 -15.88 -8.36
N ARG A 267 -9.97 -16.07 -7.15
CA ARG A 267 -10.78 -16.48 -6.01
C ARG A 267 -11.30 -15.27 -5.26
N LEU A 268 -12.48 -14.80 -5.66
CA LEU A 268 -13.17 -13.67 -5.03
C LEU A 268 -14.10 -14.17 -3.92
N VAL A 269 -13.95 -13.65 -2.70
CA VAL A 269 -14.71 -14.09 -1.53
C VAL A 269 -15.13 -12.89 -0.68
N GLU A 270 -16.40 -12.86 -0.29
CA GLU A 270 -16.90 -11.93 0.72
C GLU A 270 -17.01 -12.64 2.07
N THR A 271 -16.42 -12.06 3.11
CA THR A 271 -16.49 -12.61 4.46
C THR A 271 -16.31 -11.52 5.50
N HIS A 272 -17.14 -11.53 6.54
CA HIS A 272 -17.03 -10.65 7.72
C HIS A 272 -16.83 -9.15 7.39
N GLY A 273 -17.53 -8.63 6.38
CA GLY A 273 -17.44 -7.21 5.97
C GLY A 273 -16.19 -6.86 5.16
N TRP A 274 -15.50 -7.86 4.61
CA TRP A 274 -14.39 -7.71 3.67
C TRP A 274 -14.69 -8.37 2.34
N PHE A 275 -14.35 -7.68 1.26
CA PHE A 275 -14.23 -8.24 -0.08
C PHE A 275 -12.77 -8.67 -0.31
N ASN A 276 -12.56 -9.90 -0.76
CA ASN A 276 -11.23 -10.50 -0.79
C ASN A 276 -10.89 -11.10 -2.16
N VAL A 277 -9.62 -10.96 -2.53
CA VAL A 277 -8.95 -11.86 -3.49
C VAL A 277 -8.12 -12.83 -2.65
N LEU A 278 -8.28 -14.13 -2.84
CA LEU A 278 -7.58 -15.18 -2.09
C LEU A 278 -6.82 -16.14 -3.03
N ASP A 279 -5.98 -15.56 -3.89
CA ASP A 279 -5.19 -16.33 -4.85
C ASP A 279 -3.89 -16.85 -4.21
N PRO A 280 -3.28 -17.92 -4.73
CA PRO A 280 -2.13 -18.57 -4.10
C PRO A 280 -0.95 -17.64 -3.82
N THR A 281 -0.72 -16.65 -4.69
CA THR A 281 0.43 -15.74 -4.59
C THR A 281 0.02 -14.28 -4.34
N PHE A 282 -1.28 -13.97 -4.35
CA PHE A 282 -1.82 -12.62 -4.17
C PHE A 282 -3.08 -12.66 -3.31
N ASN A 283 -3.05 -11.96 -2.18
CA ASN A 283 -4.23 -11.74 -1.37
C ASN A 283 -4.52 -10.24 -1.27
N LEU A 284 -5.79 -9.89 -1.45
CA LEU A 284 -6.31 -8.55 -1.26
C LEU A 284 -7.42 -8.63 -0.22
N HIS A 285 -7.41 -7.75 0.77
CA HIS A 285 -8.50 -7.58 1.70
C HIS A 285 -8.97 -6.14 1.62
N LEU A 286 -10.13 -5.92 0.99
CA LEU A 286 -10.74 -4.62 0.80
C LEU A 286 -11.97 -4.48 1.70
N ARG A 287 -11.96 -3.47 2.57
CA ARG A 287 -13.15 -3.01 3.29
C ARG A 287 -13.86 -2.00 2.40
N ASP A 288 -14.65 -2.52 1.47
CA ASP A 288 -15.33 -1.72 0.44
C ASP A 288 -16.33 -0.71 1.03
N SER A 289 -16.84 -0.94 2.25
CA SER A 289 -17.63 0.04 3.01
C SER A 289 -16.87 1.33 3.36
N GLY A 290 -15.54 1.33 3.26
CA GLY A 290 -14.69 2.52 3.44
C GLY A 290 -14.42 3.29 2.14
N VAL A 291 -14.92 2.81 1.00
CA VAL A 291 -14.77 3.48 -0.29
C VAL A 291 -15.92 4.48 -0.46
N VAL A 292 -15.59 5.76 -0.52
CA VAL A 292 -16.57 6.85 -0.59
C VAL A 292 -16.65 7.47 -1.98
N ARG A 293 -15.52 7.55 -2.69
CA ARG A 293 -15.48 8.10 -4.05
C ARG A 293 -14.74 7.16 -4.97
N VAL A 294 -15.25 7.01 -6.19
CA VAL A 294 -14.61 6.20 -7.23
C VAL A 294 -14.64 7.00 -8.53
N PHE A 295 -13.54 7.02 -9.25
CA PHE A 295 -13.46 7.68 -10.55
C PHE A 295 -12.89 6.73 -11.59
N SER A 296 -13.41 6.77 -12.82
CA SER A 296 -12.62 6.38 -13.98
C SER A 296 -11.80 7.58 -14.43
N VAL A 297 -10.51 7.38 -14.66
CA VAL A 297 -9.56 8.46 -14.92
C VAL A 297 -8.72 8.12 -16.15
N ARG A 298 -8.64 9.05 -17.10
CA ARG A 298 -7.91 8.91 -18.36
C ARG A 298 -6.70 9.83 -18.34
N LYS A 299 -5.51 9.25 -18.52
CA LYS A 299 -4.25 10.00 -18.55
C LYS A 299 -3.56 9.75 -19.89
N PRO A 300 -3.32 10.80 -20.70
CA PRO A 300 -2.53 10.65 -21.91
C PRO A 300 -1.10 10.25 -21.60
N THR A 301 -0.54 9.41 -22.47
CA THR A 301 0.87 9.02 -22.47
C THR A 301 1.37 8.95 -23.90
N VAL A 302 2.68 8.79 -24.09
CA VAL A 302 3.28 8.51 -25.41
C VAL A 302 2.75 7.20 -26.04
N ASP A 303 2.27 6.27 -25.22
CA ASP A 303 1.74 4.97 -25.65
C ASP A 303 0.22 5.00 -25.87
N GLY A 304 -0.41 6.17 -25.75
CA GLY A 304 -1.86 6.36 -25.81
C GLY A 304 -2.49 6.67 -24.45
N ILE A 305 -3.82 6.63 -24.38
CA ILE A 305 -4.55 6.85 -23.13
C ILE A 305 -4.34 5.64 -22.20
N VAL A 306 -4.03 5.92 -20.94
CA VAL A 306 -4.10 4.96 -19.84
C VAL A 306 -5.32 5.28 -18.98
N THR A 307 -6.18 4.29 -18.82
CA THR A 307 -7.42 4.37 -18.07
C THR A 307 -7.27 3.65 -16.73
N SER A 308 -7.67 4.29 -15.64
CA SER A 308 -7.68 3.69 -14.30
C SER A 308 -9.04 3.82 -13.62
N ILE A 309 -9.34 2.89 -12.72
CA ILE A 309 -10.36 3.08 -11.69
C ILE A 309 -9.65 3.44 -10.39
N GLU A 310 -9.98 4.58 -9.80
CA GLU A 310 -9.34 5.11 -8.61
C GLU A 310 -10.35 5.26 -7.49
N ALA A 311 -10.06 4.70 -6.31
CA ALA A 311 -10.97 4.68 -5.17
C ALA A 311 -10.38 5.39 -3.95
N PHE A 312 -11.23 6.17 -3.26
CA PHE A 312 -10.85 7.05 -2.18
C PHE A 312 -11.75 6.89 -0.95
N ASP A 313 -11.18 7.16 0.23
CA ASP A 313 -11.91 7.15 1.50
C ASP A 313 -12.62 8.49 1.78
N ASP A 314 -13.22 8.61 2.96
CA ASP A 314 -13.92 9.81 3.44
C ASP A 314 -13.01 11.03 3.67
N ARG A 315 -11.69 10.84 3.59
CA ARG A 315 -10.66 11.87 3.72
C ARG A 315 -9.92 12.11 2.41
N ASP A 316 -10.51 11.68 1.29
CA ASP A 316 -9.92 11.81 -0.05
C ASP A 316 -8.55 11.11 -0.20
N ARG A 317 -8.23 10.13 0.67
CA ARG A 317 -7.00 9.33 0.60
C ARG A 317 -7.21 8.11 -0.30
N ASN A 318 -6.19 7.75 -1.07
CA ASN A 318 -6.22 6.58 -1.94
C ASN A 318 -6.47 5.29 -1.13
N VAL A 319 -7.55 4.58 -1.44
CA VAL A 319 -7.77 3.20 -1.00
C VAL A 319 -7.04 2.24 -1.92
N LEU A 320 -7.25 2.36 -3.24
CA LEU A 320 -6.65 1.51 -4.26
C LEU A 320 -6.74 2.19 -5.63
N LEU A 321 -5.75 1.96 -6.50
CA LEU A 321 -5.85 2.26 -7.94
C LEU A 321 -5.80 0.96 -8.75
N MET A 322 -6.62 0.87 -9.79
CA MET A 322 -6.75 -0.31 -10.64
C MET A 322 -6.53 0.06 -12.11
N PHE A 323 -5.72 -0.73 -12.80
CA PHE A 323 -5.41 -0.58 -14.23
C PHE A 323 -5.51 -1.94 -14.93
N GLY A 324 -5.52 -1.95 -16.26
CA GLY A 324 -5.20 -3.16 -17.02
C GLY A 324 -3.69 -3.43 -16.97
N GLU A 325 -3.27 -4.70 -17.01
CA GLU A 325 -1.85 -5.03 -17.19
C GLU A 325 -1.29 -4.31 -18.42
N ARG A 326 -0.13 -3.67 -18.28
CA ARG A 326 0.60 -3.16 -19.45
C ARG A 326 2.10 -3.33 -19.28
N LYS A 327 2.78 -3.37 -20.42
CA LYS A 327 4.24 -3.28 -20.49
C LYS A 327 4.64 -1.88 -20.99
N PRO A 328 5.81 -1.34 -20.60
CA PRO A 328 6.31 -0.08 -21.15
C PRO A 328 6.36 -0.13 -22.69
N GLY A 329 5.98 0.96 -23.36
CA GLY A 329 5.98 1.03 -24.83
C GLY A 329 4.77 0.35 -25.49
N LYS A 330 3.74 -0.01 -24.72
CA LYS A 330 2.51 -0.66 -25.23
C LYS A 330 1.27 0.11 -24.75
N PRO A 331 0.25 0.26 -25.61
CA PRO A 331 -1.04 0.80 -25.20
C PRO A 331 -1.70 -0.10 -24.15
N GLU A 332 -2.67 0.46 -23.42
CA GLU A 332 -3.46 -0.32 -22.48
C GLU A 332 -4.28 -1.42 -23.17
N LEU A 333 -4.57 -2.50 -22.45
CA LEU A 333 -5.32 -3.64 -22.98
C LEU A 333 -6.72 -3.22 -23.44
N GLU A 334 -7.09 -3.64 -24.65
CA GLU A 334 -8.43 -3.40 -25.19
C GLU A 334 -9.52 -4.05 -24.31
N GLN A 335 -9.24 -5.22 -23.75
CA GLN A 335 -10.13 -5.90 -22.80
C GLN A 335 -10.38 -5.03 -21.55
N TRP A 336 -9.32 -4.41 -21.01
CA TRP A 336 -9.44 -3.49 -19.88
C TRP A 336 -10.28 -2.26 -20.24
N ARG A 337 -10.03 -1.64 -21.41
CA ARG A 337 -10.83 -0.51 -21.90
C ARG A 337 -12.31 -0.84 -22.04
N ALA A 338 -12.60 -2.00 -22.61
CA ALA A 338 -13.96 -2.48 -22.77
C ALA A 338 -14.64 -2.73 -21.41
N LEU A 339 -13.90 -3.28 -20.44
CA LEU A 339 -14.37 -3.47 -19.07
C LEU A 339 -14.70 -2.13 -18.41
N VAL A 340 -13.78 -1.15 -18.41
CA VAL A 340 -14.06 0.17 -17.82
C VAL A 340 -15.25 0.84 -18.49
N THR A 341 -15.36 0.76 -19.81
CA THR A 341 -16.51 1.30 -20.56
C THR A 341 -17.83 0.64 -20.13
N ARG A 342 -17.81 -0.67 -19.83
CA ARG A 342 -18.98 -1.41 -19.31
C ARG A 342 -19.37 -0.90 -17.92
N ILE A 343 -18.39 -0.71 -17.03
CA ILE A 343 -18.59 -0.17 -15.69
C ILE A 343 -19.18 1.25 -15.75
N GLU A 344 -18.65 2.11 -16.63
CA GLU A 344 -19.19 3.47 -16.81
C GLU A 344 -20.64 3.47 -17.31
N LYS A 345 -20.99 2.57 -18.24
CA LYS A 345 -22.36 2.43 -18.72
C LYS A 345 -23.32 1.95 -17.63
N GLN A 346 -22.89 1.00 -16.79
CA GLN A 346 -23.67 0.54 -15.64
C GLN A 346 -23.85 1.62 -14.57
N ALA A 347 -22.90 2.55 -14.46
CA ALA A 347 -22.99 3.68 -13.54
C ALA A 347 -23.97 4.77 -14.03
N ALA A 348 -24.17 4.88 -15.35
CA ALA A 348 -25.06 5.86 -15.96
C ALA A 348 -26.52 5.38 -16.09
N SER A 349 -26.77 4.09 -15.89
CA SER A 349 -28.10 3.46 -15.86
C SER A 349 -28.62 3.37 -14.44
#